data_AF-A0A953W4K3-F1
#
_entry.id   AF-A0A953W4K3-F1
#
_cell.length_a   1.000
_cell.length_b   1.000
_cell.length_c   1.000
_cell.angle_alpha   90.00
_cell.angle_beta   90.00
_cell.angle_gamma   90.00
#
_symmetry.space_group_name_H-M   'P 1'
#
loop_
_entity.id
_entity.type
_entity.pdbx_description
1 polymer ?
#
loop_
_entity_poly.entity_id
_entity_poly.type
_entity_poly.pdbx_seq_one_letter_code
_entity_poly.pdbx_strand_id
1 'polypeptide(L)'
;TRPLEIFGAADINARDVMTEMERLAPHWLHGCRLREIWFEPTFHKWEGQLCHGVQIHCEDPAYYNHEAFKPWRVQSLAFKAIRRLYPDYELWREFSYEYVFDKLAIDVINGSPLLREWVDDPNAAPGDLDAIAVPDEQAWCDVRAKHLLC
;
A
#
# COMPACT_ATOMS: atom_id res chain seq x y z
N THR A 1 19.14 0.69 -6.24
CA THR A 1 17.87 0.29 -5.60
C THR A 1 17.17 1.55 -5.11
N ARG A 2 15.85 1.65 -5.25
CA ARG A 2 15.03 2.73 -4.67
C ARG A 2 14.14 2.12 -3.59
N PRO A 3 14.67 1.91 -2.37
CA PRO A 3 13.95 1.22 -1.31
C PRO A 3 12.68 2.00 -0.95
N LEU A 4 11.59 1.28 -0.63
CA LEU A 4 10.27 1.83 -0.26
C LEU A 4 9.51 2.59 -1.36
N GLU A 5 10.12 2.80 -2.53
CA GLU A 5 9.45 3.45 -3.67
C GLU A 5 8.93 2.46 -4.70
N ILE A 6 9.29 1.18 -4.59
CA ILE A 6 8.93 0.14 -5.56
C ILE A 6 8.28 -1.06 -4.88
N PHE A 7 7.30 -1.64 -5.55
CA PHE A 7 6.78 -2.98 -5.24
C PHE A 7 6.58 -3.76 -6.53
N GLY A 8 6.71 -5.09 -6.47
CA GLY A 8 6.62 -5.94 -7.64
C GLY A 8 6.91 -7.39 -7.31
N ALA A 9 6.55 -8.28 -8.22
CA ALA A 9 6.86 -9.70 -8.14
C ALA A 9 7.05 -10.29 -9.54
N ALA A 10 7.66 -11.47 -9.63
CA ALA A 10 7.89 -12.16 -10.90
C ALA A 10 6.58 -12.71 -11.52
N ASP A 11 5.55 -12.88 -10.69
CA ASP A 11 4.30 -13.56 -11.02
C ASP A 11 3.08 -12.62 -11.06
N ILE A 12 3.28 -11.30 -11.03
CA ILE A 12 2.20 -10.30 -11.13
C ILE A 12 2.37 -9.42 -12.38
N ASN A 13 1.24 -8.95 -12.92
CA ASN A 13 1.25 -7.93 -13.96
C ASN A 13 1.02 -6.53 -13.34
N ALA A 14 2.07 -5.73 -13.25
CA ALA A 14 2.00 -4.41 -12.64
C ALA A 14 1.06 -3.44 -13.34
N ARG A 15 0.90 -3.56 -14.66
CA ARG A 15 -0.04 -2.74 -15.43
C ARG A 15 -1.48 -3.03 -15.06
N ASP A 16 -1.82 -4.30 -14.88
CA ASP A 16 -3.17 -4.70 -14.47
C ASP A 16 -3.44 -4.24 -13.03
N VAL A 17 -2.45 -4.37 -12.14
CA VAL A 17 -2.52 -3.86 -10.77
C VAL A 17 -2.75 -2.34 -10.76
N MET A 18 -1.95 -1.56 -11.49
CA MET A 18 -2.13 -0.11 -11.59
C MET A 18 -3.51 0.27 -12.15
N THR A 19 -3.98 -0.46 -13.17
CA THR A 19 -5.30 -0.24 -13.77
C THR A 19 -6.41 -0.50 -12.76
N GLU A 20 -6.30 -1.57 -11.97
CA GLU A 20 -7.28 -1.92 -10.94
C GLU A 20 -7.24 -0.92 -9.76
N MET A 21 -6.06 -0.43 -9.37
CA MET A 21 -5.93 0.64 -8.38
C MET A 21 -6.66 1.91 -8.83
N GLU A 22 -6.43 2.36 -10.08
CA GLU A 22 -7.11 3.52 -10.66
C GLU A 22 -8.63 3.33 -10.73
N ARG A 23 -9.10 2.11 -11.04
CA ARG A 23 -10.53 1.78 -11.08
C ARG A 23 -11.19 1.82 -9.71
N LEU A 24 -10.50 1.36 -8.67
CA LEU A 24 -11.04 1.23 -7.32
C LEU A 24 -11.12 2.57 -6.58
N ALA A 25 -10.01 3.32 -6.56
CA ALA A 25 -9.89 4.56 -5.79
C ALA A 25 -8.92 5.54 -6.46
N PRO A 26 -9.29 6.17 -7.59
CA PRO A 26 -8.39 7.06 -8.31
C PRO A 26 -7.97 8.26 -7.44
N HIS A 27 -8.87 8.71 -6.57
CA HIS A 27 -8.62 9.80 -5.63
C HIS A 27 -7.54 9.51 -4.57
N TRP A 28 -7.29 8.23 -4.23
CA TRP A 28 -6.20 7.85 -3.34
C TRP A 28 -4.83 7.88 -4.01
N LEU A 29 -4.78 7.94 -5.35
CA LEU A 29 -3.54 8.01 -6.13
C LEU A 29 -3.08 9.46 -6.38
N HIS A 30 -3.89 10.44 -6.01
CA HIS A 30 -3.52 11.85 -6.12
C HIS A 30 -2.24 12.17 -5.33
N GLY A 31 -1.47 13.12 -5.85
CA GLY A 31 -0.24 13.59 -5.23
C GLY A 31 0.98 12.69 -5.44
N CYS A 32 0.86 11.61 -6.21
CA CYS A 32 2.00 10.85 -6.72
C CYS A 32 1.73 10.40 -8.16
N ARG A 33 2.74 9.81 -8.81
CA ARG A 33 2.57 9.13 -10.10
C ARG A 33 3.03 7.69 -10.00
N LEU A 34 2.19 6.76 -10.45
CA LEU A 34 2.58 5.36 -10.58
C LEU A 34 3.27 5.14 -11.93
N ARG A 35 4.40 4.44 -11.92
CA ARG A 35 5.16 4.09 -13.12
C ARG A 35 5.42 2.59 -13.16
N GLU A 36 5.00 1.96 -14.26
CA GLU A 36 5.35 0.58 -14.60
C GLU A 36 6.87 0.45 -14.78
N ILE A 37 7.46 -0.55 -14.14
CA ILE A 37 8.89 -0.83 -14.19
C ILE A 37 9.17 -2.34 -14.25
N TRP A 38 10.34 -2.68 -14.75
CA TRP A 38 10.93 -4.01 -14.61
C TRP A 38 12.20 -3.91 -13.79
N PHE A 39 12.41 -4.86 -12.89
CA PHE A 39 13.62 -4.95 -12.09
C PHE A 39 13.94 -6.39 -11.75
N GLU A 40 15.22 -6.67 -11.50
CA GLU A 40 15.69 -7.98 -11.05
C GLU A 40 16.23 -7.81 -9.62
N PRO A 41 15.55 -8.36 -8.60
CA PRO A 41 16.03 -8.33 -7.23
C PRO A 41 17.36 -9.07 -7.09
N THR A 42 18.27 -8.51 -6.32
CA THR A 42 19.58 -9.13 -6.02
C THR A 42 19.58 -9.92 -4.70
N PHE A 43 18.43 -10.07 -4.05
CA PHE A 43 18.25 -10.78 -2.77
C PHE A 43 16.75 -11.10 -2.51
N HIS A 44 16.48 -12.02 -1.58
CA HIS A 44 15.13 -12.47 -1.12
C HIS A 44 14.32 -13.30 -2.16
N LYS A 45 12.97 -13.33 -1.98
CA LYS A 45 12.03 -14.27 -2.60
C LYS A 45 12.16 -14.40 -4.13
N TRP A 46 12.53 -13.32 -4.80
CA TRP A 46 12.56 -13.21 -6.26
C TRP A 46 13.97 -12.95 -6.82
N GLU A 47 15.01 -13.36 -6.10
CA GLU A 47 16.41 -13.17 -6.52
C GLU A 47 16.66 -13.77 -7.92
N GLY A 48 17.23 -12.97 -8.83
CA GLY A 48 17.55 -13.37 -10.19
C GLY A 48 16.35 -13.53 -11.13
N GLN A 49 15.14 -13.13 -10.69
CA GLN A 49 13.93 -13.20 -11.50
C GLN A 49 13.51 -11.81 -11.97
N LEU A 50 13.17 -11.69 -13.26
CA LEU A 50 12.60 -10.46 -13.82
C LEU A 50 11.23 -10.19 -13.20
N CYS A 51 11.17 -9.22 -12.29
CA CYS A 51 9.94 -8.78 -11.66
C CYS A 51 9.30 -7.66 -12.48
N HIS A 52 7.98 -7.74 -12.63
CA HIS A 52 7.16 -6.65 -13.13
C HIS A 52 6.59 -5.91 -11.92
N GLY A 53 6.76 -4.60 -11.86
CA GLY A 53 6.34 -3.84 -10.69
C GLY A 53 5.98 -2.40 -10.96
N VAL A 54 5.66 -1.71 -9.87
CA VAL A 54 5.22 -0.33 -9.84
C VAL A 54 6.21 0.46 -9.02
N GLN A 55 6.63 1.60 -9.55
CA GLN A 55 7.31 2.65 -8.79
C GLN A 55 6.32 3.76 -8.45
N ILE A 56 6.34 4.21 -7.20
CA ILE A 56 5.62 5.38 -6.71
C ILE A 56 6.55 6.60 -6.83
N HIS A 57 6.25 7.51 -7.74
CA HIS A 57 7.05 8.72 -7.98
C HIS A 57 6.52 9.89 -7.17
N CYS A 58 7.38 10.45 -6.31
CA CYS A 58 7.06 11.59 -5.44
C CYS A 58 8.10 12.73 -5.54
N GLU A 59 8.95 12.75 -6.57
CA GLU A 59 10.08 13.69 -6.69
C GLU A 59 9.80 14.87 -7.64
N ASP A 60 8.88 14.74 -8.58
CA ASP A 60 8.63 15.76 -9.61
C ASP A 60 7.49 16.71 -9.20
N PRO A 61 7.74 18.03 -9.10
CA PRO A 61 6.72 19.01 -8.78
C PRO A 61 5.54 19.07 -9.76
N ALA A 62 5.69 18.56 -10.98
CA ALA A 62 4.63 18.55 -11.98
C ALA A 62 3.44 17.65 -11.61
N TYR A 63 3.65 16.66 -10.73
CA TYR A 63 2.60 15.73 -10.31
C TYR A 63 2.61 15.40 -8.81
N TYR A 64 3.70 15.69 -8.09
CA TYR A 64 3.73 15.52 -6.64
C TYR A 64 2.94 16.62 -5.93
N ASN A 65 2.04 16.22 -5.03
CA ASN A 65 1.32 17.11 -4.13
C ASN A 65 1.32 16.51 -2.74
N HIS A 66 2.05 17.15 -1.81
CA HIS A 66 2.25 16.65 -0.46
C HIS A 66 0.94 16.47 0.33
N GLU A 67 0.01 17.42 0.23
CA GLU A 67 -1.25 17.38 0.97
C GLU A 67 -2.18 16.26 0.47
N ALA A 68 -2.15 16.03 -0.84
CA ALA A 68 -2.95 15.00 -1.50
C ALA A 68 -2.33 13.60 -1.37
N PHE A 69 -1.00 13.50 -1.25
CA PHE A 69 -0.30 12.21 -1.23
C PHE A 69 -0.57 11.44 0.06
N LYS A 70 -1.29 10.31 -0.06
CA LYS A 70 -1.62 9.42 1.06
C LYS A 70 -0.92 8.05 0.89
N PRO A 71 0.38 7.92 1.22
CA PRO A 71 1.17 6.72 0.94
C PRO A 71 0.58 5.43 1.54
N TRP A 72 0.03 5.50 2.76
CA TRP A 72 -0.61 4.35 3.39
C TRP A 72 -1.83 3.86 2.59
N ARG A 73 -2.66 4.78 2.07
CA ARG A 73 -3.79 4.46 1.20
C ARG A 73 -3.32 3.90 -0.16
N VAL A 74 -2.26 4.46 -0.75
CA VAL A 74 -1.67 3.94 -2.00
C VAL A 74 -1.23 2.48 -1.84
N GLN A 75 -0.49 2.16 -0.77
CA GLN A 75 -0.01 0.79 -0.54
C GLN A 75 -1.16 -0.16 -0.17
N SER A 76 -2.14 0.30 0.62
CA SER A 76 -3.35 -0.46 0.94
C SER A 76 -4.14 -0.81 -0.31
N LEU A 77 -4.26 0.15 -1.25
CA LEU A 77 -4.91 -0.05 -2.53
C LEU A 77 -4.17 -1.05 -3.42
N ALA A 78 -2.84 -1.04 -3.40
CA ALA A 78 -2.03 -2.04 -4.11
C ALA A 78 -2.31 -3.45 -3.58
N PHE A 79 -2.39 -3.65 -2.26
CA PHE A 79 -2.77 -4.94 -1.68
C PHE A 79 -4.18 -5.36 -2.11
N LYS A 80 -5.14 -4.44 -2.08
CA LYS A 80 -6.53 -4.68 -2.53
C LYS A 80 -6.61 -5.08 -4.00
N ALA A 81 -5.90 -4.35 -4.87
CA ALA A 81 -5.85 -4.62 -6.30
C ALA A 81 -5.23 -6.00 -6.58
N ILE A 82 -4.10 -6.32 -5.94
CA ILE A 82 -3.46 -7.64 -6.06
C ILE A 82 -4.40 -8.73 -5.58
N ARG A 83 -5.04 -8.60 -4.40
CA ARG A 83 -6.00 -9.60 -3.91
C ARG A 83 -7.18 -9.80 -4.86
N ARG A 84 -7.69 -8.74 -5.50
CA ARG A 84 -8.79 -8.86 -6.47
C ARG A 84 -8.38 -9.55 -7.77
N LEU A 85 -7.17 -9.28 -8.27
CA LEU A 85 -6.65 -9.89 -9.49
C LEU A 85 -6.16 -11.33 -9.25
N TYR A 86 -5.65 -11.60 -8.05
CA TYR A 86 -5.06 -12.87 -7.65
C TYR A 86 -5.63 -13.28 -6.27
N PRO A 87 -6.85 -13.85 -6.22
CA PRO A 87 -7.56 -14.16 -4.97
C PRO A 87 -6.77 -15.04 -4.00
N ASP A 88 -6.00 -15.99 -4.52
CA ASP A 88 -5.23 -16.95 -3.73
C ASP A 88 -3.76 -16.52 -3.51
N TYR A 89 -3.40 -15.29 -3.86
CA TYR A 89 -2.02 -14.82 -3.70
C TYR A 89 -1.63 -14.72 -2.22
N GLU A 90 -0.48 -15.31 -1.87
CA GLU A 90 0.10 -15.20 -0.53
C GLU A 90 0.67 -13.80 -0.28
N LEU A 91 -0.21 -12.84 0.03
CA LEU A 91 0.16 -11.47 0.41
C LEU A 91 0.76 -11.39 1.81
N TRP A 92 0.21 -12.17 2.74
CA TRP A 92 0.53 -12.06 4.16
C TRP A 92 1.58 -13.08 4.55
N ARG A 93 2.70 -12.60 5.08
CA ARG A 93 3.79 -13.46 5.54
C ARG A 93 3.58 -13.85 6.99
N GLU A 94 3.63 -15.14 7.26
CA GLU A 94 3.63 -15.69 8.61
C GLU A 94 5.07 -15.83 9.11
N PHE A 95 5.51 -14.87 9.93
CA PHE A 95 6.79 -14.95 10.64
C PHE A 95 6.74 -14.11 11.91
N SER A 96 7.58 -14.45 12.88
CA SER A 96 7.70 -13.67 14.11
C SER A 96 8.28 -12.29 13.80
N TYR A 97 7.55 -11.24 14.16
CA TYR A 97 7.94 -9.86 13.90
C TYR A 97 8.02 -9.09 15.22
N GLU A 98 9.15 -8.42 15.47
CA GLU A 98 9.39 -7.62 16.69
C GLU A 98 8.98 -8.32 18.00
N TYR A 99 9.35 -9.59 18.17
CA TYR A 99 9.03 -10.41 19.34
C TYR A 99 7.53 -10.72 19.54
N VAL A 100 6.71 -10.49 18.52
CA VAL A 100 5.33 -10.96 18.45
C VAL A 100 5.30 -12.28 17.69
N PHE A 101 4.73 -13.31 18.31
CA PHE A 101 4.76 -14.69 17.82
C PHE A 101 3.38 -15.22 17.43
N ASP A 102 2.31 -14.52 17.81
CA ASP A 102 0.91 -14.96 17.72
C ASP A 102 0.08 -14.10 16.75
N LYS A 103 0.73 -13.22 15.98
CA LYS A 103 0.07 -12.33 15.02
C LYS A 103 0.84 -12.26 13.71
N LEU A 104 0.11 -12.00 12.63
CA LEU A 104 0.72 -11.69 11.34
C LEU A 104 1.47 -10.36 11.42
N ALA A 105 2.63 -10.30 10.76
CA ALA A 105 3.48 -9.10 10.78
C ALA A 105 2.73 -7.83 10.31
N ILE A 106 1.84 -7.96 9.32
CA ILE A 106 1.02 -6.85 8.84
C ILE A 106 0.07 -6.30 9.92
N ASP A 107 -0.52 -7.17 10.74
CA ASP A 107 -1.43 -6.78 11.81
C ASP A 107 -0.66 -6.09 12.96
N VAL A 108 0.61 -6.47 13.17
CA VAL A 108 1.50 -5.80 14.13
C VAL A 108 1.90 -4.42 13.61
N ILE A 109 2.36 -4.32 12.37
CA ILE A 109 2.81 -3.05 11.75
C ILE A 109 1.65 -2.05 11.64
N ASN A 110 0.46 -2.53 11.24
CA ASN A 110 -0.72 -1.69 11.08
C ASN A 110 -1.49 -1.47 12.39
N GLY A 111 -1.12 -2.15 13.47
CA GLY A 111 -1.73 -2.03 14.80
C GLY A 111 -3.08 -2.73 14.96
N SER A 112 -3.62 -3.35 13.91
CA SER A 112 -4.89 -4.09 13.94
C SER A 112 -5.04 -5.00 12.71
N PRO A 113 -5.93 -6.01 12.74
CA PRO A 113 -6.26 -6.83 11.57
C PRO A 113 -7.17 -6.13 10.55
N LEU A 114 -7.72 -4.95 10.87
CA LEU A 114 -8.77 -4.31 10.08
C LEU A 114 -8.36 -4.02 8.62
N LEU A 115 -7.11 -3.60 8.39
CA LEU A 115 -6.61 -3.40 7.03
C LEU A 115 -6.57 -4.72 6.26
N ARG A 116 -6.04 -5.77 6.88
CA ARG A 116 -5.93 -7.09 6.26
C ARG A 116 -7.31 -7.65 5.93
N GLU A 117 -8.24 -7.58 6.88
CA GLU A 117 -9.63 -8.00 6.70
C GLU A 117 -10.32 -7.21 5.59
N TRP A 118 -10.11 -5.89 5.52
CA TRP A 118 -10.60 -5.05 4.44
C TRP A 118 -9.99 -5.45 3.07
N VAL A 119 -8.70 -5.77 3.01
CA VAL A 119 -8.07 -6.23 1.76
C VAL A 119 -8.69 -7.55 1.31
N ASP A 120 -8.83 -8.50 2.23
CA ASP A 120 -9.25 -9.88 1.97
C ASP A 120 -10.76 -10.03 1.69
N ASP A 121 -11.62 -9.11 2.18
CA ASP A 121 -13.05 -9.13 1.88
C ASP A 121 -13.34 -8.68 0.42
N PRO A 122 -13.82 -9.56 -0.49
CA PRO A 122 -14.06 -9.19 -1.87
C PRO A 122 -15.14 -8.11 -2.07
N ASN A 123 -16.00 -7.89 -1.07
CA ASN A 123 -17.10 -6.93 -1.12
C ASN A 123 -16.73 -5.56 -0.54
N ALA A 124 -15.64 -5.47 0.23
CA ALA A 124 -15.21 -4.22 0.84
C ALA A 124 -14.73 -3.21 -0.22
N ALA A 125 -15.21 -1.98 -0.08
CA ALA A 125 -14.90 -0.83 -0.93
C ALA A 125 -13.92 0.12 -0.22
N PRO A 126 -13.19 0.97 -0.96
CA PRO A 126 -12.27 1.96 -0.37
C PRO A 126 -12.92 2.85 0.69
N GLY A 127 -14.18 3.22 0.50
CA GLY A 127 -14.95 4.01 1.48
C GLY A 127 -15.11 3.32 2.84
N ASP A 128 -15.10 1.98 2.90
CA ASP A 128 -15.20 1.25 4.17
C ASP A 128 -13.92 1.40 5.00
N LEU A 129 -12.75 1.40 4.35
CA LEU A 129 -11.49 1.64 5.05
C LEU A 129 -11.38 3.10 5.52
N ASP A 130 -11.83 4.05 4.69
CA ASP A 130 -11.88 5.46 5.08
C ASP A 130 -12.85 5.70 6.24
N ALA A 131 -13.99 5.00 6.28
CA ALA A 131 -14.94 5.10 7.39
C ALA A 131 -14.33 4.68 8.74
N ILE A 132 -13.33 3.78 8.71
CA ILE A 132 -12.56 3.36 9.89
C ILE A 132 -11.45 4.38 10.20
N ALA A 133 -10.70 4.82 9.20
CA ALA A 133 -9.48 5.61 9.40
C ALA A 133 -9.74 7.11 9.63
N VAL A 134 -10.65 7.72 8.88
CA VAL A 134 -10.87 9.18 8.87
C VAL A 134 -11.25 9.73 10.25
N PRO A 135 -12.11 9.08 11.06
CA PRO A 135 -12.42 9.56 12.41
C PRO A 135 -11.18 9.70 13.29
N ASP A 136 -10.29 8.70 13.27
CA ASP A 136 -9.06 8.70 14.06
C ASP A 136 -8.04 9.72 13.52
N GLU A 137 -7.94 9.87 12.19
CA GLU A 137 -7.10 10.89 11.54
C GLU A 137 -7.53 12.30 11.96
N GLN A 138 -8.84 12.58 11.99
CA GLN A 138 -9.36 13.87 12.40
C GLN A 138 -9.14 14.12 13.90
N ALA A 139 -9.44 13.12 14.74
CA ALA A 139 -9.18 13.21 16.18
C ALA A 139 -7.69 13.45 16.46
N TRP A 140 -6.80 12.79 15.73
CA TRP A 140 -5.36 13.01 15.85
C TRP A 140 -4.95 14.41 15.41
N CYS A 141 -5.53 14.93 14.33
CA CYS A 141 -5.29 16.32 13.89
C CYS A 141 -5.66 17.33 14.98
N ASP A 142 -6.80 17.13 15.65
CA ASP A 142 -7.26 18.00 16.73
C ASP A 142 -6.34 17.92 17.95
N VAL A 143 -5.93 16.70 18.33
CA VAL A 143 -5.02 16.46 19.48
C VAL A 143 -3.64 17.06 19.23
N ARG A 144 -3.08 16.89 18.03
CA ARG A 144 -1.72 17.35 17.71
C ARG A 144 -1.62 18.87 17.52
N ALA A 145 -2.73 19.55 17.21
CA ALA A 145 -2.73 20.99 16.88
C ALA A 145 -2.04 21.85 17.95
N LYS A 146 -2.26 21.55 19.25
CA LYS A 146 -1.63 22.26 20.37
C LYS A 146 -0.13 22.02 20.54
N HIS A 147 0.44 21.08 19.78
CA HIS A 147 1.84 20.66 19.85
C HIS A 147 2.63 21.03 18.59
N LEU A 148 2.00 21.61 17.57
CA LEU A 148 2.68 22.05 16.36
C LEU A 148 3.54 23.29 16.68
N LEU A 149 4.78 23.29 16.17
CA LEU A 149 5.66 24.45 16.26
C LEU A 149 5.29 25.43 15.15
N CYS A 150 5.23 26.71 15.53
CA CYS A 150 4.94 27.84 14.64
C CYS A 150 6.00 28.01 13.54
#